data_AF-A0A1H9ZPR9-F1
#
_entry.id   AF-A0A1H9ZPR9-F1
#
_cell.length_a   1.000
_cell.length_b   1.000
_cell.length_c   1.000
_cell.angle_alpha   90.00
_cell.angle_beta   90.00
_cell.angle_gamma   90.00
#
_symmetry.space_group_name_H-M   'P 1'
#
loop_
_entity.id
_entity.type
_entity.pdbx_description
1 polymer ?
#
loop_
_entity_poly.entity_id
_entity_poly.type
_entity_poly.pdbx_seq_one_letter_code
_entity_poly.pdbx_strand_id
1 'polypeptide(L)'
;MIERLLAHFPASAACVSTHTERLFYIYDQEGNQPCRHRTAMLAPTDLTVRNASAVAVHLIAIDHCLYNSSDSQRCDCALVRGEEIHFVEFKHGTNKNRASRLKECIPQLAAAINAFIRAGIIAPHSSVRAVACVGFAEQRPPRGAAIEARILQLNLLVPEVIVELFIDDSTEFN
;
A
#
# COMPACT_ATOMS: atom_id res chain seq x y z
N MET A 1 -11.11 -3.00 -11.44
CA MET A 1 -10.34 -1.80 -11.02
C MET A 1 -9.17 -1.44 -11.95
N ILE A 2 -8.29 -2.39 -12.31
CA ILE A 2 -7.06 -2.07 -13.09
C ILE A 2 -7.34 -1.39 -14.44
N GLU A 3 -8.42 -1.76 -15.12
CA GLU A 3 -8.84 -1.14 -16.38
C GLU A 3 -9.16 0.35 -16.20
N ARG A 4 -9.84 0.72 -15.11
CA ARG A 4 -10.14 2.12 -14.79
C ARG A 4 -8.85 2.91 -14.51
N LEU A 5 -7.89 2.27 -13.85
CA LEU A 5 -6.58 2.87 -13.59
C LEU A 5 -5.83 3.14 -14.90
N LEU A 6 -5.72 2.15 -15.78
CA LEU A 6 -5.02 2.30 -17.05
C LEU A 6 -5.74 3.26 -18.02
N ALA A 7 -7.06 3.35 -17.94
CA ALA A 7 -7.82 4.35 -18.69
C ALA A 7 -7.54 5.79 -18.20
N HIS A 8 -7.40 5.97 -16.88
CA HIS A 8 -7.09 7.28 -16.30
C HIS A 8 -5.62 7.67 -16.45
N PHE A 9 -4.71 6.68 -16.37
CA PHE A 9 -3.27 6.85 -16.47
C PHE A 9 -2.69 6.01 -17.63
N PRO A 10 -2.96 6.37 -18.90
CA PRO A 10 -2.57 5.54 -20.05
C PRO A 10 -1.05 5.35 -20.20
N ALA A 11 -0.25 6.31 -19.73
CA ALA A 11 1.21 6.20 -19.74
C ALA A 11 1.78 5.35 -18.59
N SER A 12 0.95 4.93 -17.62
CA SER A 12 1.41 4.22 -16.42
C SER A 12 1.45 2.70 -16.58
N ALA A 13 1.30 2.17 -17.80
CA ALA A 13 1.41 0.72 -18.04
C ALA A 13 2.75 0.15 -17.53
N ALA A 14 3.83 0.95 -17.61
CA ALA A 14 5.15 0.58 -17.07
C ALA A 14 5.21 0.56 -15.53
N CYS A 15 4.27 1.22 -14.85
CA CYS A 15 4.15 1.23 -13.38
C CYS A 15 3.37 0.04 -12.83
N VAL A 16 2.79 -0.77 -13.72
CA VAL A 16 1.98 -1.93 -13.37
C VAL A 16 2.74 -3.20 -13.71
N SER A 17 2.81 -4.12 -12.75
CA SER A 17 3.27 -5.49 -12.98
C SER A 17 2.24 -6.48 -12.45
N THR A 18 2.15 -7.64 -13.09
CA THR A 18 1.14 -8.66 -12.76
C THR A 18 1.82 -9.91 -12.22
N HIS A 19 1.32 -10.40 -11.09
CA HIS A 19 1.87 -11.54 -10.34
C HIS A 19 0.75 -12.56 -10.12
N THR A 20 1.09 -13.84 -10.20
CA THR A 20 0.14 -14.97 -10.00
C THR A 20 0.64 -15.97 -8.96
N GLU A 21 1.85 -15.75 -8.47
CA GLU A 21 2.49 -16.53 -7.44
C GLU A 21 1.65 -16.51 -6.17
N ARG A 22 1.53 -17.67 -5.51
CA ARG A 22 0.81 -17.78 -4.23
C ARG A 22 1.48 -17.02 -3.09
N LEU A 23 2.78 -16.77 -3.23
CA LEU A 23 3.61 -16.06 -2.28
C LEU A 23 4.65 -15.27 -3.06
N PHE A 24 4.68 -13.96 -2.84
CA PHE A 24 5.72 -13.07 -3.37
C PHE A 24 5.97 -11.93 -2.38
N TYR A 25 7.03 -11.17 -2.60
CA TYR A 25 7.48 -10.13 -1.69
C TYR A 25 7.55 -8.80 -2.42
N ILE A 26 7.04 -7.75 -1.79
CA ILE A 26 7.14 -6.37 -2.28
C ILE A 26 8.11 -5.61 -1.41
N TYR A 27 8.94 -4.77 -2.03
CA TYR A 27 9.87 -3.94 -1.29
C TYR A 27 9.94 -2.55 -1.90
N ASP A 28 10.08 -1.58 -1.02
CA ASP A 28 10.59 -0.27 -1.40
C ASP A 28 12.10 -0.36 -1.66
N GLN A 29 12.54 0.24 -2.77
CA GLN A 29 13.93 0.18 -3.19
C GLN A 29 14.64 1.45 -2.70
N GLU A 30 15.79 1.31 -2.04
CA GLU A 30 16.56 2.49 -1.59
C GLU A 30 16.81 3.47 -2.74
N GLY A 31 16.51 4.75 -2.48
CA GLY A 31 16.62 5.85 -3.44
C GLY A 31 15.28 6.22 -4.10
N ASN A 32 15.31 7.13 -5.07
CA ASN A 32 14.11 7.59 -5.79
C ASN A 32 13.69 6.56 -6.86
N GLN A 33 13.39 5.33 -6.46
CA GLN A 33 13.04 4.22 -7.34
C GLN A 33 11.66 3.67 -6.96
N PRO A 34 10.86 3.22 -7.94
CA PRO A 34 9.56 2.64 -7.64
C PRO A 34 9.67 1.28 -6.96
N CYS A 35 8.62 0.94 -6.17
CA CYS A 35 8.50 -0.39 -5.56
C CYS A 35 8.64 -1.52 -6.57
N ARG A 36 9.20 -2.63 -6.11
CA ARG A 36 9.42 -3.84 -6.92
C ARG A 36 8.96 -5.09 -6.18
N HIS A 37 8.90 -6.18 -6.93
CA HIS A 37 8.62 -7.51 -6.40
C HIS A 37 9.86 -8.42 -6.47
N ARG A 38 9.89 -9.46 -5.64
CA ARG A 38 10.81 -10.60 -5.75
C ARG A 38 10.12 -11.87 -5.24
N THR A 39 10.54 -13.02 -5.76
CA THR A 39 9.97 -14.34 -5.40
C THR A 39 10.97 -15.26 -4.69
N ALA A 40 12.28 -14.98 -4.82
CA ALA A 40 13.32 -15.90 -4.40
C ALA A 40 13.60 -15.93 -2.89
N MET A 41 13.68 -14.76 -2.24
CA MET A 41 14.09 -14.68 -0.84
C MET A 41 13.50 -13.45 -0.16
N LEU A 42 12.81 -13.68 0.95
CA LEU A 42 12.28 -12.65 1.85
C LEU A 42 13.44 -11.88 2.49
N ALA A 43 13.48 -10.57 2.31
CA ALA A 43 14.32 -9.71 3.12
C ALA A 43 13.54 -9.15 4.33
N PRO A 44 14.22 -8.74 5.42
CA PRO A 44 13.55 -8.25 6.62
C PRO A 44 12.65 -7.03 6.43
N THR A 45 12.81 -6.28 5.34
CA THR A 45 12.06 -5.05 5.03
C THR A 45 10.97 -5.25 3.98
N ASP A 46 10.77 -6.49 3.55
CA ASP A 46 9.80 -6.77 2.50
C ASP A 46 8.40 -6.96 3.10
N LEU A 47 7.39 -6.53 2.36
CA LEU A 47 6.00 -6.93 2.57
C LEU A 47 5.78 -8.31 1.96
N THR A 48 5.32 -9.27 2.76
CA THR A 48 4.88 -10.58 2.29
C THR A 48 3.46 -10.51 1.73
N VAL A 49 3.28 -10.88 0.47
CA VAL A 49 1.95 -10.96 -0.16
C VAL A 49 1.54 -12.42 -0.32
N ARG A 50 0.41 -12.78 0.31
CA ARG A 50 -0.21 -14.11 0.17
C ARG A 50 -1.37 -14.03 -0.80
N ASN A 51 -1.32 -14.81 -1.87
CA ASN A 51 -2.35 -14.88 -2.90
C ASN A 51 -2.89 -16.30 -2.97
N ALA A 52 -3.83 -16.62 -2.07
CA ALA A 52 -4.27 -17.99 -1.83
C ALA A 52 -4.83 -18.67 -3.09
N SER A 53 -5.51 -17.90 -3.93
CA SER A 53 -6.16 -18.36 -5.16
C SER A 53 -5.25 -18.41 -6.38
N ALA A 54 -4.00 -17.93 -6.30
CA ALA A 54 -3.08 -17.83 -7.45
C ALA A 54 -3.68 -17.06 -8.65
N VAL A 55 -4.59 -16.12 -8.35
CA VAL A 55 -5.22 -15.23 -9.34
C VAL A 55 -4.31 -14.01 -9.56
N ALA A 56 -4.42 -13.36 -10.72
CA ALA A 56 -3.66 -12.15 -11.02
C ALA A 56 -3.82 -11.07 -9.94
N VAL A 57 -2.71 -10.67 -9.34
CA VAL A 57 -2.56 -9.50 -8.47
C VAL A 57 -1.68 -8.50 -9.20
N HIS A 58 -2.16 -7.27 -9.33
CA HIS A 58 -1.42 -6.20 -9.98
C HIS A 58 -0.70 -5.35 -8.92
N LEU A 59 0.62 -5.29 -8.99
CA LEU A 59 1.41 -4.30 -8.27
C LEU A 59 1.46 -3.02 -9.09
N ILE A 60 1.02 -1.91 -8.49
CA ILE A 60 1.07 -0.56 -9.03
C ILE A 60 2.10 0.21 -8.21
N ALA A 61 3.25 0.53 -8.80
CA ALA A 61 4.17 1.48 -8.20
C ALA A 61 3.57 2.89 -8.28
N ILE A 62 3.34 3.52 -7.13
CA ILE A 62 2.68 4.82 -7.03
C ILE A 62 3.73 5.92 -6.92
N ASP A 63 4.55 5.90 -5.86
CA ASP A 63 5.67 6.83 -5.75
C ASP A 63 6.77 6.46 -6.76
N HIS A 64 7.46 7.49 -7.26
CA HIS A 64 8.51 7.39 -8.27
C HIS A 64 8.10 6.66 -9.57
N CYS A 65 6.81 6.49 -9.85
CA CYS A 65 6.31 5.97 -11.13
C CYS A 65 4.98 6.59 -11.56
N LEU A 66 3.86 6.22 -10.93
CA LEU A 66 2.54 6.78 -11.30
C LEU A 66 2.53 8.30 -11.07
N TYR A 67 3.22 8.72 -10.02
CA TYR A 67 3.52 10.11 -9.72
C TYR A 67 5.04 10.31 -9.71
N ASN A 68 5.47 11.49 -10.12
CA ASN A 68 6.89 11.83 -10.16
C ASN A 68 7.44 12.16 -8.76
N SER A 69 8.76 12.10 -8.60
CA SER A 69 9.46 12.32 -7.33
C SER A 69 9.25 13.71 -6.70
N SER A 70 8.69 14.67 -7.43
CA SER A 70 8.37 15.99 -6.87
C SER A 70 7.13 15.99 -5.98
N ASP A 71 6.34 14.91 -6.00
CA ASP A 71 5.11 14.77 -5.23
C ASP A 71 5.20 13.55 -4.29
N SER A 72 6.12 13.64 -3.32
CA SER A 72 6.42 12.60 -2.31
C SER A 72 5.31 12.46 -1.24
N GLN A 73 4.11 12.94 -1.53
CA GLN A 73 2.99 12.95 -0.58
C GLN A 73 2.07 11.75 -0.75
N ARG A 74 2.41 10.78 -1.58
CA ARG A 74 1.61 9.56 -1.79
C ARG A 74 2.33 8.35 -1.26
N CYS A 75 1.59 7.25 -1.14
CA CYS A 75 2.17 6.00 -0.70
C CYS A 75 3.01 5.33 -1.79
N ASP A 76 3.88 4.41 -1.40
CA ASP A 76 4.87 3.84 -2.31
C ASP A 76 4.22 2.97 -3.40
N CYS A 77 3.25 2.12 -3.04
CA CYS A 77 2.56 1.27 -4.02
C CYS A 77 1.14 0.87 -3.63
N ALA A 78 0.44 0.21 -4.55
CA ALA A 78 -0.80 -0.49 -4.29
C ALA A 78 -0.81 -1.89 -4.93
N LEU A 79 -1.53 -2.81 -4.31
CA LEU A 79 -1.82 -4.14 -4.83
C LEU A 79 -3.30 -4.23 -5.18
N VAL A 80 -3.63 -4.67 -6.39
CA VAL A 80 -5.02 -4.73 -6.88
C VAL A 80 -5.37 -6.11 -7.38
N ARG A 81 -6.52 -6.64 -6.93
CA ARG A 81 -7.11 -7.88 -7.42
C ARG A 81 -8.61 -7.70 -7.61
N GLY A 82 -9.06 -7.66 -8.87
CA GLY A 82 -10.46 -7.39 -9.19
C GLY A 82 -10.89 -5.99 -8.74
N GLU A 83 -11.70 -5.93 -7.69
CA GLU A 83 -12.18 -4.69 -7.02
C GLU A 83 -11.57 -4.50 -5.62
N GLU A 84 -10.71 -5.43 -5.17
CA GLU A 84 -9.97 -5.32 -3.92
C GLU A 84 -8.66 -4.56 -4.15
N ILE A 85 -8.33 -3.61 -3.25
CA ILE A 85 -7.09 -2.84 -3.30
C ILE A 85 -6.45 -2.70 -1.91
N HIS A 86 -5.14 -2.92 -1.86
CA HIS A 86 -4.31 -2.67 -0.69
C HIS A 86 -3.29 -1.58 -1.01
N PHE A 87 -3.42 -0.41 -0.38
CA PHE A 87 -2.42 0.65 -0.44
C PHE A 87 -1.31 0.35 0.56
N VAL A 88 -0.06 0.50 0.14
CA VAL A 88 1.10 0.11 0.94
C VAL A 88 2.04 1.29 1.10
N GLU A 89 2.44 1.55 2.33
CA GLU A 89 3.48 2.52 2.70
C GLU A 89 4.57 1.83 3.51
N PHE A 90 5.82 1.99 3.10
CA PHE A 90 7.02 1.52 3.75
C PHE A 90 7.66 2.65 4.57
N LYS A 91 8.05 2.34 5.80
CA LYS A 91 8.99 3.19 6.55
C LYS A 91 10.08 2.33 7.16
N HIS A 92 11.27 2.43 6.58
CA HIS A 92 12.43 1.66 7.00
C HIS A 92 12.88 2.00 8.43
N GLY A 93 13.40 0.98 9.11
CA GLY A 93 14.10 1.05 10.39
C GLY A 93 13.49 0.17 11.49
N THR A 94 13.89 0.41 12.74
CA THR A 94 13.51 -0.45 13.90
C THR A 94 12.23 0.01 14.61
N ASN A 95 11.65 -0.85 15.46
CA ASN A 95 10.36 -0.56 16.12
C ASN A 95 10.34 0.65 17.04
N LYS A 96 11.50 1.13 17.51
CA LYS A 96 11.60 2.25 18.47
C LYS A 96 10.86 3.51 17.98
N ASN A 97 10.77 3.70 16.67
CA ASN A 97 10.13 4.87 16.05
C ASN A 97 8.82 4.54 15.32
N ARG A 98 8.22 3.36 15.57
CA ARG A 98 7.04 2.86 14.84
C ARG A 98 5.86 3.84 14.91
N ALA A 99 5.58 4.44 16.08
CA ALA A 99 4.47 5.38 16.23
C ALA A 99 4.67 6.70 15.46
N SER A 100 5.91 7.20 15.38
CA SER A 100 6.24 8.39 14.56
C SER A 100 6.07 8.10 13.08
N ARG A 101 6.65 6.98 12.63
CA ARG A 101 6.55 6.53 11.23
C ARG A 101 5.10 6.30 10.82
N LEU A 102 4.30 5.68 11.68
CA LEU A 102 2.87 5.51 11.43
C LEU A 102 2.18 6.86 11.23
N LYS A 103 2.51 7.87 12.05
CA LYS A 103 1.97 9.22 11.90
C LYS A 103 2.34 9.84 10.54
N GLU A 104 3.52 9.52 10.02
CA GLU A 104 3.97 9.96 8.69
C GLU A 104 3.26 9.21 7.55
N CYS A 105 2.97 7.91 7.73
CA CYS A 105 2.25 7.12 6.72
C CYS A 105 0.81 7.60 6.48
N ILE A 106 0.11 8.05 7.54
CA ILE A 106 -1.31 8.44 7.45
C ILE A 106 -1.59 9.45 6.33
N PRO A 107 -0.92 10.61 6.25
CA PRO A 107 -1.16 11.56 5.15
C PRO A 107 -0.83 10.98 3.77
N GLN A 108 0.20 10.13 3.65
CA GLN A 108 0.59 9.53 2.36
C GLN A 108 -0.45 8.53 1.85
N LEU A 109 -0.90 7.64 2.72
CA LEU A 109 -1.99 6.71 2.45
C LEU A 109 -3.28 7.48 2.10
N ALA A 110 -3.64 8.49 2.89
CA ALA A 110 -4.83 9.29 2.64
C ALA A 110 -4.77 10.01 1.28
N ALA A 111 -3.62 10.59 0.93
CA ALA A 111 -3.45 11.30 -0.33
C ALA A 111 -3.56 10.36 -1.54
N ALA A 112 -2.97 9.17 -1.47
CA ALA A 112 -3.07 8.16 -2.52
C ALA A 112 -4.51 7.66 -2.68
N ILE A 113 -5.19 7.29 -1.59
CA ILE A 113 -6.58 6.82 -1.63
C ILE A 113 -7.49 7.91 -2.20
N ASN A 114 -7.39 9.14 -1.71
CA ASN A 114 -8.18 10.27 -2.22
C ASN A 114 -7.91 10.55 -3.71
N ALA A 115 -6.68 10.38 -4.18
CA ALA A 115 -6.37 10.54 -5.60
C ALA A 115 -7.07 9.47 -6.45
N PHE A 116 -7.10 8.21 -5.99
CA PHE A 116 -7.78 7.12 -6.68
C PHE A 116 -9.32 7.27 -6.66
N ILE A 117 -9.88 7.82 -5.57
CA ILE A 117 -11.30 8.16 -5.49
C ILE A 117 -11.64 9.28 -6.49
N ARG A 118 -10.89 10.40 -6.48
CA ARG A 118 -11.10 11.52 -7.42
C ARG A 118 -10.94 11.11 -8.88
N ALA A 119 -10.07 10.14 -9.16
CA ALA A 119 -9.88 9.59 -10.49
C ALA A 119 -11.01 8.64 -10.94
N GLY A 120 -11.96 8.31 -10.06
CA GLY A 120 -13.03 7.34 -10.34
C GLY A 120 -12.54 5.89 -10.41
N ILE A 121 -11.33 5.60 -9.92
CA ILE A 121 -10.76 4.25 -9.89
C ILE A 121 -11.41 3.44 -8.76
N ILE A 122 -11.60 4.08 -7.61
CA ILE A 122 -12.28 3.53 -6.44
C ILE A 122 -13.66 4.15 -6.34
N ALA A 123 -14.69 3.32 -6.21
CA ALA A 123 -16.05 3.78 -6.00
C ALA A 123 -16.23 4.33 -4.58
N PRO A 124 -17.01 5.41 -4.39
CA PRO A 124 -17.43 5.83 -3.06
C PRO A 124 -18.13 4.70 -2.31
N HIS A 125 -18.00 4.72 -0.98
CA HIS A 125 -18.52 3.76 -0.02
C HIS A 125 -17.96 2.34 -0.13
N SER A 126 -16.90 2.14 -0.92
CA SER A 126 -16.15 0.88 -0.93
C SER A 126 -15.30 0.71 0.34
N SER A 127 -14.88 -0.52 0.61
CA SER A 127 -13.83 -0.80 1.60
C SER A 127 -12.48 -0.92 0.90
N VAL A 128 -11.46 -0.29 1.48
CA VAL A 128 -10.08 -0.34 0.99
C VAL A 128 -9.16 -0.72 2.14
N ARG A 129 -8.10 -1.47 1.82
CA ARG A 129 -7.07 -1.82 2.81
C ARG A 129 -5.90 -0.85 2.70
N ALA A 130 -5.40 -0.38 3.83
CA ALA A 130 -4.15 0.35 3.95
C ALA A 130 -3.17 -0.48 4.77
N VAL A 131 -1.93 -0.63 4.32
CA VAL A 131 -0.88 -1.43 4.95
C VAL A 131 0.31 -0.52 5.22
N ALA A 132 0.53 -0.21 6.50
CA ALA A 132 1.66 0.57 6.96
C ALA A 132 2.78 -0.37 7.44
N CYS A 133 3.78 -0.56 6.59
CA CYS A 133 4.98 -1.36 6.86
C CYS A 133 5.98 -0.52 7.67
N VAL A 134 5.66 -0.26 8.93
CA VAL A 134 6.40 0.67 9.81
C VAL A 134 7.20 -0.07 10.87
N GLY A 135 8.52 -0.16 10.72
CA GLY A 135 9.35 -0.90 11.66
C GLY A 135 9.14 -2.41 11.52
N PHE A 136 10.09 -3.06 10.85
CA PHE A 136 10.08 -4.50 10.67
C PHE A 136 10.78 -5.18 11.86
N ALA A 137 10.30 -6.37 12.21
CA ALA A 137 10.72 -7.21 13.34
C ALA A 137 10.25 -6.79 14.76
N GLU A 138 9.00 -7.07 15.14
CA GLU A 138 8.65 -7.68 16.45
C GLU A 138 7.39 -8.54 16.35
N GLN A 139 7.35 -9.60 17.17
CA GLN A 139 6.40 -10.73 17.14
C GLN A 139 4.92 -10.40 17.36
N ARG A 140 4.49 -9.13 17.50
CA ARG A 140 3.09 -8.79 17.81
C ARG A 140 2.65 -7.46 17.18
N PRO A 141 1.42 -7.39 16.63
CA PRO A 141 0.83 -6.11 16.24
C PRO A 141 0.70 -5.25 17.50
N PRO A 142 1.08 -3.97 17.47
CA PRO A 142 0.89 -3.12 18.62
C PRO A 142 -0.63 -2.93 18.79
N ARG A 143 -1.15 -3.17 19.98
CA ARG A 143 -2.53 -2.85 20.33
C ARG A 143 -2.50 -1.74 21.36
N GLY A 144 -3.11 -0.60 21.05
CA GLY A 144 -3.18 0.53 21.95
C GLY A 144 -3.89 1.73 21.32
N ALA A 145 -4.42 2.62 22.16
CA ALA A 145 -5.21 3.79 21.78
C ALA A 145 -4.53 4.69 20.72
N ALA A 146 -3.20 4.72 20.68
CA ALA A 146 -2.45 5.48 19.69
C ALA A 146 -2.68 4.96 18.25
N ILE A 147 -2.90 3.67 18.04
CA ILE A 147 -3.16 3.08 16.72
C ILE A 147 -4.61 3.32 16.33
N GLU A 148 -5.55 3.09 17.24
CA GLU A 148 -6.96 3.39 17.01
C GLU A 148 -7.17 4.87 16.62
N ALA A 149 -6.48 5.78 17.29
CA ALA A 149 -6.49 7.19 16.93
C ALA A 149 -5.99 7.46 15.49
N ARG A 150 -5.04 6.67 14.99
CA ARG A 150 -4.54 6.78 13.60
C ARG A 150 -5.50 6.17 12.59
N ILE A 151 -6.18 5.08 12.93
CA ILE A 151 -7.27 4.50 12.12
C ILE A 151 -8.39 5.53 11.95
N LEU A 152 -8.83 6.13 13.06
CA LEU A 152 -9.85 7.17 13.06
C LEU A 152 -9.40 8.38 12.24
N GLN A 153 -8.16 8.83 12.43
CA GLN A 153 -7.59 9.94 11.66
C GLN A 153 -7.59 9.65 10.15
N LEU A 154 -7.20 8.44 9.73
CA LEU A 154 -7.18 8.07 8.32
C LEU A 154 -8.58 8.08 7.72
N ASN A 155 -9.56 7.49 8.41
CA ASN A 155 -10.95 7.50 7.96
C ASN A 155 -11.55 8.91 7.91
N LEU A 156 -11.15 9.82 8.81
CA LEU A 156 -11.54 11.24 8.74
C LEU A 156 -10.95 11.96 7.52
N LEU A 157 -9.74 11.59 7.09
CA LEU A 157 -9.08 12.17 5.92
C LEU A 157 -9.60 11.62 4.59
N VAL A 158 -10.30 10.47 4.63
CA VAL A 158 -10.82 9.79 3.44
C VAL A 158 -12.28 9.38 3.69
N PRO A 159 -13.21 10.34 3.90
CA PRO A 159 -14.56 10.05 4.37
C PRO A 159 -15.44 9.33 3.33
N GLU A 160 -15.01 9.28 2.08
CA GLU A 160 -15.76 8.66 0.99
C GLU A 160 -15.65 7.13 0.97
N VAL A 161 -14.73 6.51 1.72
CA VAL A 161 -14.55 5.04 1.77
C VAL A 161 -14.34 4.58 3.21
N ILE A 162 -14.47 3.28 3.44
CA ILE A 162 -14.07 2.65 4.70
C ILE A 162 -12.62 2.21 4.53
N VAL A 163 -11.73 2.69 5.40
CA VAL A 163 -10.31 2.32 5.37
C VAL A 163 -9.99 1.37 6.53
N GLU A 164 -9.61 0.15 6.19
CA GLU A 164 -9.05 -0.82 7.13
C GLU A 164 -7.51 -0.69 7.14
N LEU A 165 -6.95 -0.14 8.22
CA LEU A 165 -5.51 0.04 8.36
C LEU A 165 -4.86 -1.12 9.12
N PHE A 166 -3.88 -1.74 8.48
CA PHE A 166 -3.03 -2.80 8.99
C PHE A 166 -1.62 -2.25 9.21
N ILE A 167 -1.01 -2.62 10.34
CA ILE A 167 0.37 -2.29 10.68
C ILE A 167 1.12 -3.61 10.72
N ASP A 168 1.56 -4.05 9.55
CA ASP A 168 2.00 -5.42 9.33
C ASP A 168 3.09 -5.45 8.25
N ASP A 169 3.84 -6.55 8.22
CA ASP A 169 4.78 -6.91 7.16
C ASP A 169 4.19 -7.98 6.24
N SER A 170 2.88 -8.20 6.32
CA SER A 170 2.15 -9.08 5.42
C SER A 170 0.78 -8.54 5.01
N THR A 171 0.31 -8.97 3.84
CA THR A 171 -1.07 -8.80 3.40
C THR A 171 -1.53 -10.04 2.64
N GLU A 172 -2.84 -10.25 2.57
CA GLU A 172 -3.44 -11.41 1.93
C GLU A 172 -4.62 -11.08 1.03
N PHE A 173 -4.67 -11.80 -0.07
CA PHE A 173 -5.74 -11.88 -1.04
C PHE A 173 -6.32 -13.29 -0.98
N ASN A 174 -7.55 -13.41 -0.46
CA ASN A 174 -8.26 -14.68 -0.27
C ASN A 174 -8.93 -15.17 -1.55
#